data_AF-A0A382F441-F1
#
_entry.id   AF-A0A382F441-F1
#
_cell.length_a   1.000
_cell.length_b   1.000
_cell.length_c   1.000
_cell.angle_alpha   90.00
_cell.angle_beta   90.00
_cell.angle_gamma   90.00
#
_symmetry.space_group_name_H-M   'P 1'
#
loop_
_entity.id
_entity.type
_entity.pdbx_description
1 polymer ?
#
loop_
_entity_poly.entity_id
_entity_poly.type
_entity_poly.pdbx_seq_one_letter_code
_entity_poly.pdbx_strand_id
1 'polypeptide(L)'
;MTGFIHFFDSKIIKWFIIGTYTYFCLIILIEVVRRYVFGASSAWGEMTARYAFVYLTYVAAAEGIRQGRHIRIDLLPNRLPPRQH
;
A
#
# COMPACT_ATOMS: atom_id res chain seq x y z
N MET A 1 23.98 10.54 15.65
CA MET A 1 22.68 10.29 16.30
C MET A 1 21.52 10.08 15.30
N THR A 2 21.79 9.82 14.02
CA THR A 2 20.73 9.69 12.98
C THR A 2 20.33 8.23 12.68
N GLY A 3 21.21 7.25 12.98
CA GLY A 3 20.98 5.85 12.59
C GLY A 3 19.86 5.12 13.35
N PHE A 4 19.62 5.47 14.63
CA PHE A 4 18.60 4.80 15.45
C PHE A 4 17.18 5.16 15.01
N ILE A 5 16.97 6.38 14.52
CA ILE A 5 15.68 6.89 14.06
C ILE A 5 15.26 6.20 12.76
N HIS A 6 16.20 6.02 11.80
CA HIS A 6 15.91 5.33 10.54
C HIS A 6 15.56 3.85 10.71
N PHE A 7 16.15 3.17 11.70
CA PHE A 7 15.88 1.76 11.96
C PHE A 7 14.49 1.55 12.57
N PHE A 8 14.10 2.41 13.48
CA PHE A 8 12.79 2.39 14.12
C PHE A 8 11.68 2.74 13.12
N ASP A 9 11.90 3.78 12.32
CA ASP A 9 10.99 4.26 11.27
C ASP A 9 10.71 3.16 10.22
N SER A 10 11.74 2.47 9.74
CA SER A 10 11.59 1.46 8.68
C SER A 10 10.77 0.23 9.08
N LYS A 11 10.91 -0.24 10.33
CA LYS A 11 10.18 -1.43 10.79
C LYS A 11 8.75 -1.08 11.20
N ILE A 12 8.57 0.06 11.86
CA ILE A 12 7.24 0.52 12.29
C ILE A 12 6.36 0.81 11.10
N ILE A 13 6.87 1.51 10.08
CA ILE A 13 6.09 1.82 8.89
C ILE A 13 5.65 0.54 8.18
N LYS A 14 6.54 -0.47 8.04
CA LYS A 14 6.17 -1.76 7.44
C LYS A 14 5.05 -2.47 8.23
N TRP A 15 5.16 -2.51 9.55
CA TRP A 15 4.13 -3.10 10.41
C TRP A 15 2.80 -2.33 10.35
N PHE A 16 2.86 -1.00 10.27
CA PHE A 16 1.68 -0.15 10.11
C PHE A 16 0.96 -0.44 8.80
N ILE A 17 1.69 -0.49 7.67
CA ILE A 17 1.11 -0.83 6.36
C ILE A 17 0.43 -2.20 6.39
N ILE A 18 1.11 -3.22 6.93
CA ILE A 18 0.57 -4.59 7.01
C ILE A 18 -0.69 -4.60 7.87
N GLY A 19 -0.69 -3.89 9.00
CA GLY A 19 -1.85 -3.75 9.88
C GLY A 19 -3.04 -3.10 9.16
N THR A 20 -2.83 -1.94 8.52
CA THR A 20 -3.90 -1.24 7.80
C THR A 20 -4.41 -2.05 6.61
N TYR A 21 -3.53 -2.75 5.89
CA TYR A 21 -3.90 -3.62 4.77
C TYR A 21 -4.76 -4.80 5.23
N THR A 22 -4.36 -5.46 6.31
CA THR A 22 -5.11 -6.59 6.89
C THR A 22 -6.48 -6.12 7.35
N TYR A 23 -6.55 -4.97 8.03
CA TYR A 23 -7.81 -4.35 8.47
C TYR A 23 -8.74 -4.04 7.29
N PHE A 24 -8.23 -3.44 6.22
CA PHE A 24 -9.00 -3.19 5.00
C PHE A 24 -9.56 -4.47 4.39
N CYS A 25 -8.73 -5.52 4.29
CA CYS A 25 -9.12 -6.80 3.73
C CYS A 25 -10.25 -7.47 4.55
N LEU A 26 -10.17 -7.40 5.88
CA LEU A 26 -11.22 -7.90 6.78
C LEU A 26 -12.55 -7.16 6.61
N ILE A 27 -12.52 -5.83 6.46
CA ILE A 27 -13.73 -5.04 6.20
C ILE A 27 -14.39 -5.51 4.90
N ILE A 28 -13.63 -5.65 3.81
CA ILE A 28 -14.16 -6.08 2.53
C ILE A 28 -14.76 -7.48 2.63
N LEU A 29 -14.10 -8.41 3.33
CA LEU A 29 -14.65 -9.75 3.57
C LEU A 29 -15.99 -9.71 4.31
N ILE A 30 -16.08 -8.91 5.37
CA ILE A 30 -17.33 -8.74 6.14
C ILE A 30 -18.42 -8.14 5.26
N GLU A 31 -18.12 -7.13 4.46
CA GLU A 31 -19.07 -6.49 3.53
C GLU A 31 -19.56 -7.46 2.46
N VAL A 32 -18.67 -8.27 1.89
CA VAL A 32 -19.00 -9.33 0.92
C VAL A 32 -19.94 -10.35 1.58
N VAL A 33 -19.58 -10.88 2.75
CA VAL A 33 -20.41 -11.83 3.48
C VAL A 33 -21.77 -11.22 3.81
N ARG A 34 -21.82 -9.98 4.30
CA ARG A 34 -23.09 -9.31 4.63
C ARG A 34 -23.97 -9.15 3.39
N ARG A 35 -23.39 -8.77 2.26
CA ARG A 35 -24.11 -8.57 1.01
C ARG A 35 -24.69 -9.87 0.46
N TYR A 36 -23.91 -10.95 0.45
CA TYR A 36 -24.32 -12.20 -0.20
C TYR A 36 -25.06 -13.17 0.73
N VAL A 37 -24.80 -13.13 2.05
CA VAL A 37 -25.44 -14.04 3.02
C VAL A 37 -26.68 -13.41 3.65
N PHE A 38 -26.63 -12.13 4.00
CA PHE A 38 -27.73 -11.46 4.71
C PHE A 38 -28.62 -10.62 3.77
N GLY A 39 -28.26 -10.46 2.50
CA GLY A 39 -29.02 -9.68 1.52
C GLY A 39 -29.16 -8.18 1.87
N ALA A 40 -28.50 -7.73 2.94
CA ALA A 40 -28.60 -6.38 3.47
C ALA A 40 -27.32 -5.59 3.13
N SER A 41 -27.46 -4.63 2.22
CA SER A 41 -26.41 -3.65 1.94
C SER A 41 -26.52 -2.52 2.98
N SER A 42 -25.60 -2.44 3.94
CA SER A 42 -25.48 -1.24 4.77
C SER A 42 -24.76 -0.18 3.96
N ALA A 43 -25.45 0.91 3.64
CA ALA A 43 -24.87 2.08 2.98
C ALA A 43 -23.66 2.65 3.77
N TRP A 44 -23.64 2.42 5.08
CA TRP A 44 -22.55 2.81 5.96
C TRP A 44 -21.28 2.01 5.68
N GLY A 45 -21.41 0.68 5.50
CA GLY A 45 -20.29 -0.21 5.21
C GLY A 45 -19.61 0.08 3.87
N GLU A 46 -20.40 0.42 2.85
CA GLU A 46 -19.87 0.82 1.54
C GLU A 46 -19.04 2.10 1.61
N MET A 47 -19.55 3.12 2.34
CA MET A 47 -18.81 4.37 2.56
C MET A 47 -17.50 4.09 3.31
N THR A 48 -17.54 3.39 4.44
CA THR A 48 -16.35 3.13 5.25
C THR A 48 -15.30 2.33 4.49
N ALA A 49 -15.70 1.31 3.73
CA ALA A 49 -14.79 0.52 2.90
C ALA A 49 -14.12 1.36 1.81
N ARG A 50 -14.90 2.20 1.11
CA ARG A 50 -14.37 3.06 0.04
C ARG A 50 -13.39 4.10 0.58
N TYR A 51 -13.72 4.75 1.70
CA TYR A 51 -12.81 5.71 2.33
C TYR A 51 -11.54 5.02 2.85
N ALA A 52 -11.66 3.88 3.54
CA ALA A 52 -10.50 3.11 4.02
C ALA A 52 -9.58 2.67 2.87
N PHE A 53 -10.15 2.25 1.73
CA PHE A 53 -9.38 1.86 0.55
C PHE A 53 -8.55 3.02 -0.03
N VAL A 54 -9.16 4.20 -0.15
CA VAL A 54 -8.46 5.38 -0.69
C VAL A 54 -7.26 5.73 0.17
N TYR A 55 -7.46 5.83 1.50
CA TYR A 55 -6.36 6.13 2.43
C TYR A 55 -5.27 5.05 2.41
N LEU A 56 -5.64 3.76 2.37
CA LEU A 56 -4.69 2.65 2.24
C LEU A 56 -3.86 2.78 0.96
N THR A 57 -4.50 3.11 -0.16
CA THR A 57 -3.83 3.22 -1.47
C THR A 57 -2.79 4.34 -1.46
N TYR A 58 -3.10 5.50 -0.86
CA TYR A 58 -2.13 6.59 -0.71
C TYR A 58 -0.92 6.18 0.13
N VAL A 59 -1.14 5.51 1.27
CA VAL A 59 -0.06 5.04 2.14
C VAL A 59 0.80 3.97 1.45
N ALA A 60 0.16 3.02 0.77
CA ALA A 60 0.86 1.98 0.01
C ALA A 60 1.68 2.57 -1.16
N ALA A 61 1.15 3.57 -1.86
CA ALA A 61 1.85 4.26 -2.95
C ALA A 61 3.07 5.03 -2.44
N ALA A 62 2.92 5.79 -1.36
CA ALA A 62 4.04 6.52 -0.73
C ALA A 62 5.19 5.57 -0.34
N GLU A 63 4.85 4.40 0.20
CA GLU A 63 5.84 3.38 0.56
C GLU A 63 6.48 2.68 -0.65
N GLY A 64 5.72 2.46 -1.73
CA GLY A 64 6.27 1.98 -3.00
C GLY A 64 7.29 2.94 -3.62
N ILE A 65 7.03 4.25 -3.52
CA ILE A 65 7.95 5.31 -3.93
C ILE A 65 9.20 5.32 -3.04
N ARG A 66 9.02 5.24 -1.72
CA ARG A 66 10.13 5.25 -0.74
C ARG A 66 11.09 4.07 -0.90
N GLN A 67 10.57 2.90 -1.26
CA GLN A 67 11.39 1.73 -1.58
C GLN A 67 12.08 1.83 -2.95
N GLY A 68 11.84 2.90 -3.72
CA GLY A 68 12.45 3.11 -5.03
C GLY A 68 12.03 2.07 -6.07
N ARG A 69 10.95 1.32 -5.80
CA ARG A 69 10.39 0.22 -6.63
C ARG A 69 9.40 0.72 -7.67
N HIS A 70 9.26 2.03 -7.86
CA HIS A 70 8.73 2.55 -9.12
C HIS A 70 9.48 1.84 -10.25
N ILE A 71 8.75 1.36 -11.27
CA ILE A 71 9.32 0.63 -12.40
C ILE A 71 10.42 1.50 -13.01
N ARG A 72 11.66 1.29 -12.56
CA ARG A 72 12.83 1.86 -13.20
C ARG A 72 12.99 0.99 -14.42
N ILE A 73 12.79 1.59 -15.59
CA ILE A 73 13.12 0.95 -16.85
C ILE A 73 14.66 0.92 -16.89
N ASP A 74 15.26 -0.04 -16.18
CA ASP A 74 16.69 -0.39 -16.23
C ASP A 74 17.08 -0.98 -17.60
N LEU A 75 16.12 -1.08 -18.53
CA LEU A 75 16.35 -1.48 -19.91
C LEU A 75 17.10 -0.41 -20.73
N LEU A 76 17.03 0.87 -20.34
CA LEU A 76 17.62 1.96 -21.14
C LEU A 76 19.14 2.11 -20.94
N PRO A 77 19.71 2.05 -19.72
CA PRO A 77 21.15 2.20 -19.53
C PRO A 77 21.97 1.02 -20.07
N ASN A 78 21.44 -0.21 -20.00
CA ASN A 78 22.16 -1.43 -20.40
C ASN A 78 22.25 -1.66 -21.92
N ARG A 79 21.53 -0.85 -22.73
CA ARG A 79 21.57 -0.90 -24.20
C ARG A 79 22.42 0.22 -24.82
N LEU A 80 22.90 1.15 -24.00
CA LEU A 80 23.70 2.28 -24.47
C LEU A 80 25.19 1.91 -24.41
N PRO A 81 25.94 2.01 -25.53
CA PRO A 81 27.37 1.76 -25.53
C PRO A 81 28.09 2.77 -24.60
N PRO A 82 29.20 2.35 -23.97
CA PRO A 82 29.98 3.24 -23.12
C PRO A 82 30.41 4.46 -23.94
N ARG A 83 30.01 5.66 -23.47
CA ARG A 83 30.50 6.91 -24.01
C ARG A 83 32.02 6.96 -23.75
N GLN A 84 32.81 6.73 -24.79
CA GLN A 84 34.20 7.14 -24.82
C GLN A 84 34.21 8.64 -25.07
N HIS A 85 34.39 9.45 -24.03
CA HIS A 85 35.12 10.70 -24.15
C HIS A 85 35.65 11.22 -22.83
#